data_AF-A0A7Z0LHQ0-F1
#
_entry.id   AF-A0A7Z0LHQ0-F1
#
_cell.length_a   1.000
_cell.length_b   1.000
_cell.length_c   1.000
_cell.angle_alpha   90.00
_cell.angle_beta   90.00
_cell.angle_gamma   90.00
#
_symmetry.space_group_name_H-M   'P 1'
#
loop_
_entity.id
_entity.type
_entity.pdbx_description
1 polymer ?
#
loop_
_entity_poly.entity_id
_entity_poly.type
_entity_poly.pdbx_seq_one_letter_code
_entity_poly.pdbx_strand_id
1 'polypeptide(L)'
;DLGLELKDASIDMLGTANKVEVTKDNTTIVDGDGDENSIDARVSQIKAQIEETDSDFDREKLQERLAKLAGGVAVIKVGAASETELKERKLRIEDALNSTRAAVEEGIVAGGGTALVNIYKKVSEIEAEGDVETGVNIVLKALQAP
;
A
#
# COMPACT_ATOMS: atom_id res chain seq x y z
N ASP A 1 20.08 -16.90 19.72
CA ASP A 1 20.07 -15.68 20.56
C ASP A 1 21.47 -15.27 20.92
N LEU A 2 21.87 -14.06 20.53
CA LEU A 2 23.25 -13.57 20.67
C LEU A 2 23.67 -13.25 22.13
N GLY A 3 22.82 -13.45 23.14
CA GLY A 3 23.19 -13.25 24.55
C GLY A 3 23.63 -11.83 24.91
N LEU A 4 23.38 -10.86 24.04
CA LEU A 4 23.76 -9.45 24.24
C LEU A 4 22.70 -8.75 25.08
N GLU A 5 23.15 -8.07 26.14
CA GLU A 5 22.30 -7.20 26.94
C GLU A 5 22.34 -5.77 26.40
N LEU A 6 21.22 -5.03 26.49
CA LEU A 6 21.11 -3.63 26.03
C LEU A 6 22.16 -2.69 26.65
N LYS A 7 22.69 -3.05 27.83
CA LYS A 7 23.73 -2.28 28.53
C LYS A 7 25.10 -2.33 27.82
N ASP A 8 25.34 -3.38 27.03
CA ASP A 8 26.61 -3.64 26.34
C ASP A 8 26.55 -3.24 24.86
N ALA A 9 25.46 -2.58 24.43
CA ALA A 9 25.25 -2.18 23.04
C ALA A 9 26.24 -1.09 22.62
N SER A 10 26.97 -1.33 21.53
CA SER A 10 27.81 -0.33 20.86
C SER A 10 27.13 0.24 19.62
N ILE A 11 27.62 1.36 19.10
CA ILE A 11 27.08 2.03 17.89
C ILE A 11 27.15 1.08 16.68
N ASP A 12 28.20 0.29 16.61
CA ASP A 12 28.46 -0.74 15.60
C ASP A 12 27.43 -1.88 15.59
N MET A 13 26.61 -2.04 16.64
CA MET A 13 25.49 -2.98 16.68
C MET A 13 24.17 -2.37 16.15
N LEU A 14 24.13 -1.05 15.94
CA LEU A 14 22.95 -0.35 15.44
C LEU A 14 22.94 -0.31 13.91
N GLY A 15 21.74 -0.38 13.33
CA GLY A 15 21.56 -0.15 11.89
C GLY A 15 21.49 1.34 11.55
N THR A 16 21.88 1.69 10.33
CA THR A 16 21.81 3.05 9.78
C THR A 16 20.86 3.09 8.58
N ALA A 17 20.20 4.23 8.40
CA ALA A 17 19.32 4.49 7.25
C ALA A 17 19.32 5.98 6.90
N ASN A 18 19.12 6.29 5.63
CA ASN A 18 19.14 7.66 5.12
C ASN A 18 17.94 8.49 5.60
N LYS A 19 16.73 7.92 5.50
CA LYS A 19 15.49 8.58 5.89
C LYS A 19 14.53 7.59 6.51
N VAL A 20 13.92 7.99 7.63
CA VAL A 20 12.85 7.25 8.29
C VAL A 20 11.61 8.14 8.35
N GLU A 21 10.49 7.65 7.83
CA GLU A 21 9.21 8.35 7.82
C GLU A 21 8.17 7.54 8.61
N VAL A 22 7.60 8.16 9.64
CA VAL A 22 6.64 7.52 10.54
C VAL A 22 5.30 8.23 10.41
N THR A 23 4.28 7.47 10.04
CA THR A 23 2.87 7.89 9.98
C THR A 23 2.09 7.21 11.10
N LYS A 24 0.79 7.50 11.23
CA LYS A 24 -0.07 6.88 12.25
C LYS A 24 -0.07 5.35 12.15
N ASP A 25 -0.10 4.82 10.93
CA ASP A 25 -0.34 3.40 10.67
C ASP A 25 0.89 2.68 10.07
N ASN A 26 1.85 3.43 9.52
CA ASN A 26 3.00 2.86 8.79
C ASN A 26 4.34 3.53 9.16
N THR A 27 5.40 2.74 9.15
CA THR A 27 6.80 3.19 9.24
C THR A 27 7.55 2.78 7.99
N THR A 28 8.16 3.74 7.30
CA THR A 28 8.95 3.51 6.09
C THR A 28 10.40 3.87 6.35
N ILE A 29 11.30 2.90 6.11
CA ILE A 29 12.75 3.08 6.21
C ILE A 29 13.30 3.09 4.79
N VAL A 30 14.00 4.16 4.42
CA VAL A 30 14.52 4.39 3.08
C VAL A 30 16.03 4.34 3.12
N ASP A 31 16.62 3.56 2.20
CA ASP A 31 18.07 3.49 1.96
C ASP A 31 18.83 3.12 3.24
N GLY A 32 18.68 1.86 3.65
CA GLY A 32 19.40 1.27 4.79
C GLY A 32 20.78 0.79 4.37
N ASP A 33 21.78 0.97 5.24
CA ASP A 33 23.20 0.63 4.99
C ASP A 33 23.51 -0.86 5.24
N GLY A 34 22.57 -1.74 4.88
CA GLY A 34 22.74 -3.18 5.03
C GLY A 34 23.63 -3.73 3.91
N ASP A 35 24.49 -4.71 4.23
CA ASP A 35 25.25 -5.44 3.22
C ASP A 35 24.31 -6.16 2.24
N GLU A 36 24.44 -5.84 0.95
CA GLU A 36 23.61 -6.40 -0.12
C GLU A 36 23.66 -7.94 -0.13
N ASN A 37 24.84 -8.53 0.11
CA ASN A 37 24.99 -9.99 0.13
C ASN A 37 24.20 -10.63 1.27
N SER A 38 24.18 -9.98 2.43
CA SER A 38 23.42 -10.42 3.60
C SER A 38 21.90 -10.33 3.35
N ILE A 39 21.45 -9.32 2.61
CA ILE A 39 20.05 -9.17 2.20
C ILE A 39 19.68 -10.27 1.19
N ASP A 40 20.50 -10.51 0.17
CA ASP A 40 20.27 -11.55 -0.84
C ASP A 40 20.29 -12.97 -0.25
N ALA A 41 21.19 -13.22 0.71
CA ALA A 41 21.21 -14.46 1.47
C ALA A 41 19.89 -14.64 2.26
N ARG A 42 19.37 -13.56 2.85
CA ARG A 42 18.10 -13.60 3.58
C ARG A 42 16.91 -13.82 2.66
N VAL A 43 16.88 -13.18 1.49
CA VAL A 43 15.87 -13.39 0.45
C VAL A 43 15.87 -14.84 -0.02
N SER A 44 17.05 -15.41 -0.27
CA SER A 44 17.21 -16.80 -0.68
C SER A 44 16.75 -17.78 0.40
N GLN A 45 17.08 -17.51 1.66
CA GLN A 45 16.60 -18.29 2.80
C GLN A 45 15.08 -18.31 2.90
N ILE A 46 14.42 -17.15 2.75
CA ILE A 46 12.96 -17.07 2.82
C ILE A 46 12.30 -17.81 1.65
N LYS A 47 12.88 -17.74 0.44
CA LYS A 47 12.41 -18.51 -0.71
C LYS A 47 12.44 -20.03 -0.45
N ALA A 48 13.53 -20.54 0.12
CA ALA A 48 13.61 -21.95 0.49
C ALA A 48 12.56 -22.33 1.55
N GLN A 49 12.34 -21.48 2.56
CA GLN A 49 11.33 -21.70 3.60
C GLN A 49 9.89 -21.71 3.05
N ILE A 50 9.62 -20.95 1.98
CA ILE A 50 8.31 -20.95 1.29
C ILE A 50 8.06 -22.29 0.58
N GLU A 51 9.10 -22.91 0.03
CA GLU A 51 9.00 -24.20 -0.67
C GLU A 51 8.88 -25.38 0.31
N GLU A 52 9.51 -25.28 1.48
CA GLU A 52 9.49 -26.33 2.51
C GLU A 52 8.21 -26.30 3.36
N THR A 53 7.49 -25.17 3.43
CA THR A 53 6.30 -25.06 4.27
C THR A 53 5.05 -25.65 3.60
N ASP A 54 4.39 -26.55 4.33
CA ASP A 54 3.10 -27.14 3.98
C ASP A 54 1.91 -26.31 4.50
N SER A 55 2.17 -25.28 5.30
CA SER A 55 1.16 -24.39 5.89
C SER A 55 0.90 -23.19 5.00
N ASP A 56 -0.33 -23.06 4.50
CA ASP A 56 -0.72 -21.92 3.66
C ASP A 56 -0.60 -20.58 4.40
N PHE A 57 -0.87 -20.57 5.72
CA PHE A 57 -0.70 -19.39 6.56
C PHE A 57 0.76 -18.94 6.62
N ASP A 58 1.69 -19.87 6.81
CA ASP A 58 3.12 -19.56 6.87
C ASP A 58 3.66 -19.14 5.51
N ARG A 59 3.16 -19.77 4.44
CA ARG A 59 3.48 -19.38 3.05
C ARG A 59 3.11 -17.94 2.79
N GLU A 60 1.89 -17.53 3.14
CA GLU A 60 1.41 -16.14 2.97
C GLU A 60 2.30 -15.15 3.75
N LYS A 61 2.61 -15.45 5.02
CA LYS A 61 3.45 -14.57 5.84
C LYS A 61 4.90 -14.48 5.36
N LEU A 62 5.46 -15.56 4.85
CA LEU A 62 6.79 -15.54 4.25
C LEU A 62 6.81 -14.77 2.93
N GLN A 63 5.75 -14.88 2.12
CA GLN A 63 5.59 -14.09 0.89
C GLN A 63 5.47 -12.59 1.18
N GLU A 64 4.69 -12.17 2.19
CA GLU A 64 4.61 -10.76 2.62
C GLU A 64 6.00 -10.21 3.00
N ARG A 65 6.79 -11.00 3.73
CA ARG A 65 8.14 -10.62 4.15
C ARG A 65 9.10 -10.56 2.97
N LEU A 66 9.05 -11.54 2.07
CA LEU A 66 9.84 -11.59 0.85
C LEU A 66 9.56 -10.36 -0.02
N ALA A 67 8.28 -10.00 -0.19
CA ALA A 67 7.87 -8.84 -0.97
C ALA A 67 8.45 -7.54 -0.39
N LYS A 68 8.44 -7.38 0.94
CA LYS A 68 9.03 -6.21 1.61
C LYS A 68 10.56 -6.12 1.45
N LEU A 69 11.27 -7.25 1.48
CA LEU A 69 12.73 -7.27 1.33
C LEU A 69 13.17 -7.10 -0.12
N ALA A 70 12.53 -7.80 -1.06
CA ALA A 70 12.91 -7.77 -2.47
C ALA A 70 12.35 -6.55 -3.22
N GLY A 71 11.21 -6.01 -2.79
CA GLY A 71 10.56 -4.87 -3.44
C GLY A 71 11.22 -3.52 -3.15
N GLY A 72 11.92 -3.41 -2.01
CA GLY A 72 12.61 -2.18 -1.60
C GLY A 72 11.67 -0.97 -1.48
N VAL A 73 12.26 0.24 -1.53
CA VAL A 73 11.52 1.51 -1.48
C VAL A 73 11.97 2.42 -2.60
N ALA A 74 11.06 2.76 -3.52
CA ALA A 74 11.31 3.72 -4.60
C ALA A 74 11.11 5.16 -4.12
N VAL A 75 12.04 6.06 -4.44
CA VAL A 75 11.97 7.49 -4.09
C VAL A 75 11.82 8.33 -5.36
N ILE A 76 10.73 9.08 -5.45
CA ILE A 76 10.48 10.02 -6.56
C ILE A 76 10.85 11.43 -6.10
N LYS A 77 11.86 12.03 -6.74
CA LYS A 77 12.30 13.41 -6.46
C LYS A 77 11.63 14.38 -7.45
N VAL A 78 10.85 15.32 -6.93
CA VAL A 78 10.11 16.30 -7.73
C VAL A 78 10.81 17.65 -7.66
N GLY A 79 11.21 18.19 -8.81
CA GLY A 79 11.81 19.51 -8.95
C GLY A 79 10.82 20.56 -9.46
N ALA A 80 10.98 21.80 -9.00
CA ALA A 80 10.22 22.97 -9.45
C ALA A 80 11.05 24.25 -9.29
N ALA A 81 10.67 25.32 -10.00
CA ALA A 81 11.41 26.59 -9.97
C ALA A 81 11.02 27.48 -8.77
N SER A 82 9.81 27.31 -8.22
CA SER A 82 9.31 28.06 -7.08
C SER A 82 8.77 27.13 -5.99
N GLU A 83 8.74 27.60 -4.74
CA GLU A 83 8.22 26.81 -3.61
C GLU A 83 6.74 26.44 -3.78
N THR A 84 5.94 27.37 -4.32
CA THR A 84 4.52 27.13 -4.57
C THR A 84 4.32 26.04 -5.60
N GLU A 85 5.07 26.08 -6.70
CA GLU A 85 5.03 25.04 -7.74
C GLU A 85 5.55 23.69 -7.22
N LEU A 86 6.55 23.69 -6.34
CA LEU A 86 7.06 22.46 -5.73
C LEU A 86 5.98 21.75 -4.92
N LYS A 87 5.25 22.50 -4.07
CA LYS A 87 4.16 21.95 -3.26
C LYS A 87 3.01 21.44 -4.13
N GLU A 88 2.66 22.21 -5.16
CA GLU A 88 1.59 21.89 -6.10
C GLU A 88 1.89 20.59 -6.88
N ARG A 89 3.08 20.50 -7.49
CA ARG A 89 3.52 19.29 -8.20
C ARG A 89 3.65 18.08 -7.29
N LYS A 90 4.14 18.28 -6.06
CA LYS A 90 4.22 17.21 -5.06
C LYS A 90 2.83 16.63 -4.80
N LEU A 91 1.84 17.48 -4.53
CA LEU A 91 0.46 17.03 -4.27
C LEU A 91 -0.16 16.34 -5.48
N ARG A 92 0.06 16.84 -6.70
CA ARG A 92 -0.42 16.17 -7.92
C ARG A 92 0.18 14.78 -8.11
N ILE A 93 1.48 14.63 -7.87
CA ILE A 93 2.18 13.35 -8.02
C ILE A 93 1.75 12.36 -6.94
N GLU A 94 1.55 12.83 -5.72
CA GLU A 94 1.05 12.03 -4.61
C GLU A 94 -0.37 11.52 -4.90
N ASP A 95 -1.26 12.39 -5.37
CA ASP A 95 -2.63 12.03 -5.76
C ASP A 95 -2.65 11.06 -6.95
N ALA A 96 -1.81 11.29 -7.96
CA ALA A 96 -1.67 10.39 -9.10
C ALA A 96 -1.15 9.00 -8.68
N LEU A 97 -0.13 8.94 -7.81
CA LEU A 97 0.41 7.68 -7.30
C LEU A 97 -0.66 6.89 -6.54
N ASN A 98 -1.39 7.55 -5.64
CA ASN A 98 -2.47 6.92 -4.89
C ASN A 98 -3.60 6.43 -5.80
N SER A 99 -4.00 7.25 -6.78
CA SER A 99 -5.01 6.88 -7.79
C SER A 99 -4.59 5.67 -8.61
N THR A 100 -3.34 5.62 -9.06
CA THR A 100 -2.82 4.47 -9.83
C THR A 100 -2.70 3.20 -9.00
N ARG A 101 -2.37 3.31 -7.70
CA ARG A 101 -2.33 2.16 -6.79
C ARG A 101 -3.72 1.57 -6.60
N ALA A 102 -4.71 2.41 -6.28
CA ALA A 102 -6.10 2.00 -6.15
C ALA A 102 -6.63 1.36 -7.46
N ALA A 103 -6.31 1.95 -8.61
CA ALA A 103 -6.68 1.42 -9.92
C ALA A 103 -6.07 0.04 -10.23
N VAL A 104 -4.87 -0.25 -9.73
CA VAL A 104 -4.22 -1.57 -9.89
C VAL A 104 -4.82 -2.60 -8.93
N GLU A 105 -5.21 -2.18 -7.73
CA GLU A 105 -5.78 -3.05 -6.69
C GLU A 105 -7.22 -3.47 -7.00
N GLU A 106 -8.09 -2.52 -7.34
CA GLU A 106 -9.54 -2.76 -7.54
C GLU A 106 -9.99 -2.74 -9.01
N GLY A 107 -9.09 -2.33 -9.92
CA GLY A 107 -9.40 -2.12 -11.33
C GLY A 107 -9.91 -0.71 -11.64
N ILE A 108 -10.31 -0.50 -12.90
CA ILE A 108 -10.79 0.80 -13.40
C ILE A 108 -12.22 0.69 -13.92
N VAL A 109 -12.98 1.77 -13.75
CA VAL A 109 -14.34 1.92 -14.28
C VAL A 109 -14.50 3.24 -15.04
N ALA A 110 -15.58 3.37 -15.81
CA ALA A 110 -15.87 4.61 -16.54
C ALA A 110 -16.11 5.78 -15.55
N GLY A 111 -15.29 6.84 -15.67
CA GLY A 111 -15.37 8.03 -14.84
C GLY A 111 -16.56 8.95 -15.17
N GLY A 112 -16.51 10.18 -14.63
CA GLY A 112 -17.52 11.22 -14.89
C GLY A 112 -18.93 10.83 -14.48
N GLY A 113 -19.10 10.04 -13.41
CA GLY A 113 -20.40 9.55 -12.94
C GLY A 113 -21.02 8.41 -13.77
N THR A 114 -20.42 8.07 -14.92
CA THR A 114 -20.99 7.07 -15.86
C THR A 114 -21.14 5.69 -15.23
N ALA A 115 -20.16 5.24 -14.45
CA ALA A 115 -20.25 3.97 -13.72
C ALA A 115 -21.48 3.92 -12.80
N LEU A 116 -21.81 5.01 -12.11
CA LEU A 116 -22.94 5.08 -11.18
C LEU A 116 -24.28 4.99 -11.90
N VAL A 117 -24.42 5.70 -13.03
CA VAL A 117 -25.62 5.65 -13.88
C VAL A 117 -25.81 4.26 -14.50
N ASN A 118 -24.72 3.58 -14.86
CA ASN A 118 -24.81 2.22 -15.39
C ASN A 118 -25.32 1.21 -14.34
N ILE A 119 -24.92 1.39 -13.07
CA ILE A 119 -25.34 0.53 -11.96
C ILE A 119 -26.78 0.82 -11.55
N TYR A 120 -27.28 2.04 -11.75
CA TYR A 120 -28.66 2.45 -11.44
C TYR A 120 -29.70 1.43 -11.92
N LYS A 121 -29.59 0.95 -13.17
CA LYS A 121 -30.54 -0.02 -13.74
C LYS A 121 -30.59 -1.31 -12.93
N LYS A 122 -29.42 -1.87 -12.58
CA LYS A 122 -29.34 -3.08 -11.77
C LYS A 122 -29.88 -2.88 -10.36
N VAL A 123 -29.65 -1.71 -9.77
CA VAL A 123 -30.16 -1.40 -8.41
C VAL A 123 -31.68 -1.21 -8.43
N SER A 124 -32.24 -0.69 -9.52
CA SER A 124 -33.70 -0.55 -9.66
C SER A 124 -34.45 -1.86 -9.84
N GLU A 125 -33.74 -2.95 -10.17
CA GLU A 125 -34.29 -4.30 -10.25
C GLU A 125 -34.34 -5.01 -8.89
N ILE A 126 -33.82 -4.40 -7.82
CA ILE A 126 -33.85 -4.98 -6.47
C ILE A 126 -35.25 -4.86 -5.89
N GLU A 127 -35.93 -5.99 -5.74
CA GLU A 127 -37.21 -6.08 -5.04
C GLU A 127 -36.98 -6.12 -3.52
N ALA A 128 -37.57 -5.17 -2.80
CA ALA A 128 -37.51 -5.06 -1.36
C ALA A 128 -38.83 -4.49 -0.83
N GLU A 129 -39.12 -4.70 0.47
CA GLU A 129 -40.36 -4.24 1.10
C GLU A 129 -40.07 -3.35 2.32
N GLY A 130 -41.01 -2.46 2.63
CA GLY A 130 -40.99 -1.63 3.84
C GLY A 130 -39.82 -0.65 3.89
N ASP A 131 -39.12 -0.60 5.02
CA ASP A 131 -38.00 0.34 5.24
C ASP A 131 -36.82 0.09 4.28
N VAL A 132 -36.63 -1.16 3.84
CA VAL A 132 -35.55 -1.54 2.92
C VAL A 132 -35.82 -0.96 1.53
N GLU A 133 -37.07 -0.98 1.06
CA GLU A 133 -37.47 -0.36 -0.21
C GLU A 133 -37.21 1.15 -0.19
N THR A 134 -37.50 1.80 0.94
CA THR A 134 -37.20 3.23 1.13
C THR A 134 -35.69 3.47 1.04
N GLY A 135 -34.87 2.59 1.62
CA GLY A 135 -33.41 2.63 1.51
C GLY A 135 -32.90 2.50 0.07
N VAL A 136 -33.44 1.55 -0.71
CA VAL A 136 -33.11 1.37 -2.13
C VAL A 136 -33.43 2.65 -2.91
N ASN A 137 -34.59 3.25 -2.68
CA ASN A 137 -34.99 4.50 -3.34
C ASN A 137 -34.06 5.69 -3.00
N ILE A 138 -33.55 5.76 -1.78
CA ILE A 138 -32.55 6.78 -1.39
C ILE A 138 -31.25 6.59 -2.17
N VAL A 139 -30.76 5.35 -2.29
CA VAL A 139 -29.55 5.04 -3.05
C VAL A 139 -29.74 5.36 -4.53
N LEU A 140 -30.88 4.97 -5.14
CA LEU A 140 -31.20 5.30 -6.53
C LEU A 140 -31.15 6.81 -6.79
N LYS A 141 -31.73 7.61 -5.89
CA LYS A 141 -31.68 9.07 -5.99
C LYS A 141 -30.26 9.62 -5.84
N ALA A 142 -29.46 9.05 -4.94
CA ALA A 142 -28.07 9.46 -4.72
C ALA A 142 -27.17 9.15 -5.93
N LEU A 143 -27.40 8.03 -6.63
CA LEU A 143 -26.64 7.64 -7.82
C LEU A 143 -26.80 8.61 -9.01
N GLN A 144 -27.82 9.47 -9.01
CA GLN A 144 -28.07 10.46 -10.06
C GLN A 144 -27.49 11.86 -9.76
N ALA A 145 -27.02 12.10 -8.54
CA ALA A 145 -26.52 13.41 -8.12
C ALA A 145 -25.12 13.79 -8.65
N PRO A 146 -24.16 12.86 -8.80
CA PRO A 146 -22.83 13.12 -9.36
C PRO A 146 -22.86 13.46 -10.85
#